data_AF-A0AAW8JML5-F1
#
_entry.id   AF-A0AAW8JML5-F1
#
_cell.length_a   1.000
_cell.length_b   1.000
_cell.length_c   1.000
_cell.angle_alpha   90.00
_cell.angle_beta   90.00
_cell.angle_gamma   90.00
#
_symmetry.space_group_name_H-M   'P 1'
#
loop_
_entity.id
_entity.type
_entity.pdbx_description
1 polymer ?
#
loop_
_entity_poly.entity_id
_entity_poly.type
_entity_poly.pdbx_seq_one_letter_code
_entity_poly.pdbx_strand_id
1 'polypeptide(L)'
;MANNNSTTSNGMTTPEGNQVTQKITRKTLLFLFFWIAEEDKAKNVFSESAHTRMKNIKKTDWFNESLHKVHCPPVHKFSEFQSITDYWLNHYGGKDQVSIKEIGIFSHAAPDGPIITSDSINHPDRVPFRFNDGTYSYTQLNLTGWSKFNFYWHSSNPRMTFFGCNTAYEAKSFAMNISGLSNFKNVEVGGQSASSFPSFSPSKRNTTVARNNDIGWFTGDTYMVSGEAGEGAQATLLSAKALPMKFYKNEILLYTRTQEFFNSSDQKL
;
A
#
# COMPACT_ATOMS: atom_id res chain seq x y z
N MET A 1 18.42 43.62 -72.40
CA MET A 1 18.32 43.44 -70.94
C MET A 1 17.27 42.37 -70.67
N ALA A 2 17.67 41.36 -69.90
CA ALA A 2 16.90 40.36 -69.13
C ALA A 2 15.57 39.78 -69.67
N ASN A 3 15.65 38.48 -69.98
CA ASN A 3 14.58 37.48 -69.77
C ASN A 3 14.13 37.45 -68.31
N ASN A 4 12.83 37.20 -68.05
CA ASN A 4 12.33 36.19 -67.10
C ASN A 4 10.82 36.29 -66.93
N ASN A 5 10.11 35.21 -67.25
CA ASN A 5 9.06 34.56 -66.42
C ASN A 5 8.09 33.79 -67.32
N SER A 6 7.54 32.66 -66.92
CA SER A 6 7.85 31.65 -65.92
C SER A 6 6.77 30.61 -66.21
N THR A 7 7.20 29.41 -66.59
CA THR A 7 6.36 28.25 -66.86
C THR A 7 5.70 27.82 -65.55
N THR A 8 4.37 27.86 -65.51
CA THR A 8 3.57 27.27 -64.42
C THR A 8 3.66 25.76 -64.49
N SER A 9 4.42 25.15 -63.58
CA SER A 9 4.48 23.69 -63.42
C SER A 9 3.49 23.21 -62.36
N ASN A 10 2.70 22.24 -62.80
CA ASN A 10 2.22 21.04 -62.12
C ASN A 10 1.91 21.12 -60.62
N GLY A 11 0.61 20.94 -60.35
CA GLY A 11 0.08 20.63 -59.03
C GLY A 11 0.82 19.48 -58.38
N MET A 12 1.37 19.76 -57.21
CA MET A 12 1.86 18.77 -56.27
C MET A 12 0.67 18.40 -55.37
N THR A 13 0.01 17.27 -55.65
CA THR A 13 -0.87 16.62 -54.68
C THR A 13 0.00 16.02 -53.59
N THR A 14 -0.10 16.59 -52.39
CA THR A 14 0.49 16.05 -51.17
C THR A 14 -0.08 14.65 -50.89
N PRO A 15 0.74 13.62 -50.59
CA PRO A 15 0.21 12.32 -50.17
C PRO A 15 -0.52 12.46 -48.83
N GLU A 16 -1.76 11.99 -48.78
CA GLU A 16 -2.51 11.83 -47.54
C GLU A 16 -1.71 10.93 -46.59
N GLY A 17 -1.20 11.52 -45.50
CA GLY A 17 -0.47 10.79 -44.48
C GLY A 17 -1.39 9.74 -43.86
N ASN A 18 -0.98 8.47 -43.92
CA ASN A 18 -1.62 7.38 -43.19
C ASN A 18 -1.78 7.78 -41.72
N GLN A 19 -3.02 8.07 -41.30
CA GLN A 19 -3.33 8.19 -39.88
C GLN A 19 -3.19 6.81 -39.23
N VAL A 20 -2.02 6.54 -38.66
CA VAL A 20 -1.82 5.35 -37.82
C VAL A 20 -2.60 5.58 -36.53
N THR A 21 -3.80 5.01 -36.43
CA THR A 21 -4.58 4.98 -35.20
C THR A 21 -3.91 3.99 -34.24
N GLN A 22 -2.95 4.46 -33.43
CA GLN A 22 -2.41 3.63 -32.35
C GLN A 22 -3.47 3.48 -31.26
N LYS A 23 -4.05 2.28 -31.15
CA LYS A 23 -4.92 1.92 -30.03
C LYS A 23 -4.05 1.82 -28.77
N ILE A 24 -3.97 2.90 -28.00
CA ILE A 24 -3.32 2.90 -26.69
C ILE A 24 -4.22 2.09 -25.74
N THR A 25 -3.91 0.81 -25.57
CA THR A 25 -4.53 0.00 -24.51
C THR A 25 -4.01 0.52 -23.17
N ARG A 26 -4.89 1.12 -22.37
CA ARG A 26 -4.55 1.55 -21.00
C ARG A 26 -4.28 0.30 -20.16
N LYS A 27 -3.15 0.30 -19.44
CA LYS A 27 -2.82 -0.79 -18.51
C LYS A 27 -3.89 -0.92 -17.43
N THR A 28 -4.15 -2.15 -17.02
CA THR A 28 -4.90 -2.45 -15.80
C THR A 28 -4.09 -1.99 -14.59
N LEU A 29 -4.75 -1.27 -13.67
CA LEU A 29 -4.18 -0.87 -12.39
C LEU A 29 -4.64 -1.81 -11.30
N LEU A 30 -3.70 -2.43 -10.61
CA LEU A 30 -3.95 -3.41 -9.58
C LEU A 30 -3.66 -2.82 -8.20
N PHE A 31 -4.57 -3.06 -7.25
CA PHE A 31 -4.51 -2.60 -5.87
C PHE A 31 -4.58 -3.84 -4.96
N LEU A 32 -3.57 -4.06 -4.12
CA LEU A 32 -3.48 -5.25 -3.28
C LEU A 32 -3.42 -4.86 -1.80
N PHE A 33 -4.40 -5.33 -1.02
CA PHE A 33 -4.49 -5.05 0.42
C PHE A 33 -4.28 -6.35 1.19
N PHE A 34 -3.03 -6.68 1.44
CA PHE A 34 -2.63 -7.88 2.16
C PHE A 34 -2.93 -7.76 3.65
N TRP A 35 -3.43 -8.82 4.27
CA TRP A 35 -3.58 -8.90 5.72
C TRP A 35 -2.97 -10.19 6.24
N ILE A 36 -2.29 -10.10 7.38
CA ILE A 36 -1.63 -11.26 7.99
C ILE A 36 -2.67 -12.16 8.65
N ALA A 37 -2.77 -13.39 8.16
CA ALA A 37 -3.85 -14.33 8.43
C ALA A 37 -3.46 -15.40 9.45
N GLU A 38 -2.78 -15.00 10.51
CA GLU A 38 -2.37 -15.90 11.59
C GLU A 38 -3.49 -16.18 12.58
N GLU A 39 -3.34 -17.24 13.38
CA GLU A 39 -4.17 -17.46 14.57
C GLU A 39 -3.84 -16.41 15.64
N ASP A 40 -4.34 -15.20 15.43
CA ASP A 40 -4.14 -14.03 16.29
C ASP A 40 -5.47 -13.29 16.50
N LYS A 41 -5.66 -12.69 17.68
CA LYS A 41 -6.87 -11.92 18.02
C LYS A 41 -7.07 -10.72 17.10
N ALA A 42 -6.00 -10.14 16.58
CA ALA A 42 -6.06 -9.01 15.65
C ALA A 42 -6.33 -9.43 14.19
N LYS A 43 -6.38 -10.72 13.86
CA LYS A 43 -6.64 -11.22 12.49
C LYS A 43 -7.87 -10.55 11.86
N ASN A 44 -8.96 -10.47 12.62
CA ASN A 44 -10.21 -9.86 12.15
C ASN A 44 -10.04 -8.37 11.90
N VAL A 45 -9.28 -7.66 12.72
CA VAL A 45 -8.96 -6.24 12.52
C VAL A 45 -8.20 -6.04 11.21
N PHE A 46 -7.20 -6.87 10.94
CA PHE A 46 -6.38 -6.77 9.74
C PHE A 46 -7.22 -7.01 8.49
N SER A 47 -8.02 -8.09 8.51
CA SER A 47 -8.91 -8.43 7.39
C SER A 47 -9.95 -7.33 7.15
N GLU A 48 -10.68 -6.89 8.18
CA GLU A 48 -11.70 -5.85 8.03
C GLU A 48 -11.11 -4.50 7.61
N SER A 49 -9.89 -4.17 8.05
CA SER A 49 -9.20 -2.95 7.63
C SER A 49 -8.79 -2.99 6.16
N ALA A 50 -8.27 -4.12 5.70
CA ALA A 50 -7.97 -4.35 4.29
C ALA A 50 -9.22 -4.22 3.42
N HIS A 51 -10.33 -4.85 3.83
CA HIS A 51 -11.61 -4.77 3.13
C HIS A 51 -12.20 -3.36 3.17
N THR A 52 -12.02 -2.61 4.25
CA THR A 52 -12.44 -1.20 4.34
C THR A 52 -11.68 -0.35 3.32
N ARG A 53 -10.35 -0.50 3.19
CA ARG A 53 -9.58 0.22 2.15
C ARG A 53 -10.06 -0.12 0.73
N MET A 54 -10.34 -1.39 0.45
CA MET A 54 -10.94 -1.81 -0.82
C MET A 54 -12.29 -1.13 -1.07
N LYS A 55 -13.20 -1.12 -0.07
CA LYS A 55 -14.50 -0.46 -0.18
C LYS A 55 -14.33 1.04 -0.47
N ASN A 56 -13.38 1.70 0.19
CA ASN A 56 -13.13 3.13 0.01
C ASN A 56 -12.61 3.45 -1.40
N ILE A 57 -11.66 2.66 -1.94
CA ILE A 57 -11.18 2.86 -3.32
C ILE A 57 -12.31 2.68 -4.33
N LYS A 58 -13.15 1.65 -4.16
CA LYS A 58 -14.26 1.39 -5.08
C LYS A 58 -15.30 2.51 -5.10
N LYS A 59 -15.34 3.35 -4.07
CA LYS A 59 -16.26 4.49 -3.93
C LYS A 59 -15.68 5.82 -4.44
N THR A 60 -14.41 5.87 -4.86
CA THR A 60 -13.85 7.12 -5.40
C THR A 60 -14.34 7.39 -6.81
N ASP A 61 -14.51 8.66 -7.17
CA ASP A 61 -15.04 9.06 -8.48
C ASP A 61 -14.14 8.66 -9.66
N TRP A 62 -12.83 8.49 -9.40
CA TRP A 62 -11.87 8.08 -10.42
C TRP A 62 -11.78 6.57 -10.59
N PHE A 63 -12.43 5.78 -9.74
CA PHE A 63 -12.36 4.33 -9.84
C PHE A 63 -13.12 3.83 -11.06
N ASN A 64 -12.45 3.04 -11.90
CA ASN A 64 -13.04 2.46 -13.09
C ASN A 64 -12.90 0.94 -13.02
N GLU A 65 -14.01 0.23 -12.80
CA GLU A 65 -14.03 -1.24 -12.68
C GLU A 65 -13.49 -1.98 -13.90
N SER A 66 -13.53 -1.38 -15.10
CA SER A 66 -12.96 -2.00 -16.30
C SER A 66 -11.43 -1.96 -16.32
N LEU A 67 -10.82 -0.96 -15.66
CA LEU A 67 -9.37 -0.72 -15.66
C LEU A 67 -8.70 -1.00 -14.31
N HIS A 68 -9.45 -0.95 -13.21
CA HIS A 68 -8.92 -1.05 -11.86
C HIS A 68 -9.39 -2.33 -11.19
N LYS A 69 -8.46 -3.08 -10.61
CA LYS A 69 -8.72 -4.37 -9.94
C LYS A 69 -8.20 -4.29 -8.53
N VAL A 70 -9.03 -4.69 -7.56
CA VAL A 70 -8.74 -4.54 -6.13
C VAL A 70 -8.98 -5.85 -5.42
N HIS A 71 -7.99 -6.31 -4.64
CA HIS A 71 -8.05 -7.58 -3.92
C HIS A 71 -7.53 -7.43 -2.49
N CYS A 72 -8.07 -8.25 -1.57
CA CYS A 72 -7.69 -8.28 -0.15
C CYS A 72 -7.16 -9.66 0.27
N PRO A 73 -6.03 -10.12 -0.29
CA PRO A 73 -5.55 -11.48 -0.06
C PRO A 73 -5.02 -11.70 1.38
N PRO A 74 -5.32 -12.85 2.01
CA PRO A 74 -4.65 -13.28 3.24
C PRO A 74 -3.18 -13.66 2.96
N VAL A 75 -2.33 -13.47 3.97
CA VAL A 75 -0.91 -13.85 3.94
C VAL A 75 -0.50 -14.55 5.23
N HIS A 76 0.17 -15.68 5.12
CA HIS A 76 0.71 -16.51 6.20
C HIS A 76 2.23 -16.65 6.16
N LYS A 77 2.88 -16.27 5.04
CA LYS A 77 4.33 -16.29 4.87
C LYS A 77 4.84 -15.12 4.03
N PHE A 78 6.08 -14.69 4.24
CA PHE A 78 6.64 -13.58 3.47
C PHE A 78 6.75 -13.86 1.98
N SER A 79 7.00 -15.11 1.58
CA SER A 79 7.05 -15.49 0.16
C SER A 79 5.72 -15.31 -0.56
N GLU A 80 4.60 -15.32 0.16
CA GLU A 80 3.28 -15.21 -0.44
C GLU A 80 3.02 -13.83 -1.03
N PHE A 81 3.63 -12.77 -0.49
CA PHE A 81 3.55 -11.42 -1.08
C PHE A 81 3.95 -11.42 -2.56
N GLN A 82 5.05 -12.10 -2.92
CA GLN A 82 5.48 -12.23 -4.31
C GLN A 82 4.50 -13.10 -5.10
N SER A 83 4.23 -14.32 -4.62
CA SER A 83 3.44 -15.29 -5.38
C SER A 83 2.01 -14.81 -5.67
N ILE A 84 1.39 -14.09 -4.73
CA ILE A 84 0.05 -13.52 -4.89
C ILE A 84 0.09 -12.32 -5.84
N THR A 85 1.13 -11.49 -5.75
CA THR A 85 1.33 -10.38 -6.70
C THR A 85 1.47 -10.93 -8.12
N ASP A 86 2.33 -11.93 -8.32
CA ASP A 86 2.56 -12.58 -9.61
C ASP A 86 1.29 -13.24 -10.15
N TYR A 87 0.53 -13.91 -9.28
CA TYR A 87 -0.74 -14.52 -9.63
C TYR A 87 -1.70 -13.48 -10.22
N TRP A 88 -1.96 -12.38 -9.52
CA TRP A 88 -2.91 -11.37 -9.99
C TRP A 88 -2.40 -10.61 -11.21
N LEU A 89 -1.10 -10.35 -11.29
CA LEU A 89 -0.48 -9.76 -12.47
C LEU A 89 -0.72 -10.63 -13.71
N ASN A 90 -0.44 -11.94 -13.61
CA ASN A 90 -0.60 -12.89 -14.71
C ASN A 90 -2.08 -13.11 -15.06
N HIS A 91 -2.96 -13.17 -14.06
CA HIS A 91 -4.40 -13.29 -14.25
C HIS A 91 -4.98 -12.17 -15.13
N TYR A 92 -4.43 -10.95 -15.04
CA TYR A 92 -4.87 -9.80 -15.84
C TYR A 92 -4.01 -9.50 -17.08
N GLY A 93 -3.13 -10.42 -17.50
CA GLY A 93 -2.38 -10.32 -18.76
C GLY A 93 -0.89 -9.94 -18.62
N GLY A 94 -0.34 -10.00 -17.41
CA GLY A 94 1.10 -9.87 -17.15
C GLY A 94 1.62 -8.43 -17.10
N LYS A 95 2.93 -8.28 -16.84
CA LYS A 95 3.62 -6.98 -16.59
C LYS A 95 3.47 -5.94 -17.71
N ASP A 96 3.22 -6.39 -18.94
CA ASP A 96 3.07 -5.49 -20.09
C ASP A 96 1.66 -4.87 -20.14
N GLN A 97 0.66 -5.51 -19.53
CA GLN A 97 -0.73 -5.06 -19.49
C GLN A 97 -1.17 -4.57 -18.11
N VAL A 98 -0.43 -4.90 -17.06
CA VAL A 98 -0.82 -4.68 -15.67
C VAL A 98 0.30 -3.98 -14.90
N SER A 99 -0.06 -3.15 -13.93
CA SER A 99 0.89 -2.55 -13.00
C SER A 99 0.24 -2.31 -11.63
N ILE A 100 1.03 -2.35 -10.56
CA ILE A 100 0.54 -2.12 -9.20
C ILE A 100 0.47 -0.63 -8.90
N LYS A 101 -0.72 -0.14 -8.52
CA LYS A 101 -0.93 1.25 -8.14
C LYS A 101 -0.85 1.46 -6.62
N GLU A 102 -1.31 0.50 -5.83
CA GLU A 102 -1.27 0.58 -4.38
C GLU A 102 -1.09 -0.80 -3.76
N ILE A 103 -0.25 -0.87 -2.72
CA ILE A 103 -0.21 -1.99 -1.78
C ILE A 103 -0.44 -1.48 -0.36
N GLY A 104 -1.30 -2.16 0.38
CA GLY A 104 -1.40 -2.02 1.83
C GLY A 104 -1.09 -3.34 2.53
N ILE A 105 -0.36 -3.30 3.63
CA ILE A 105 -0.09 -4.48 4.48
C ILE A 105 -0.62 -4.21 5.88
N PHE A 106 -1.58 -5.01 6.31
CA PHE A 106 -2.26 -4.90 7.61
C PHE A 106 -1.78 -6.01 8.55
N SER A 107 -1.10 -5.63 9.63
CA SER A 107 -0.40 -6.59 10.48
C SER A 107 -0.07 -6.04 11.87
N HIS A 108 0.33 -6.93 12.77
CA HIS A 108 1.26 -6.54 13.83
C HIS A 108 2.59 -6.12 13.20
N ALA A 109 3.30 -5.22 13.86
CA ALA A 109 4.59 -4.77 13.38
C ALA A 109 5.50 -4.39 14.55
N ALA A 110 6.79 -4.47 14.24
CA ALA A 110 7.90 -4.02 15.08
C ALA A 110 8.82 -3.14 14.22
N PRO A 111 9.96 -2.64 14.74
CA PRO A 111 10.77 -1.64 14.03
C PRO A 111 11.33 -2.05 12.65
N ASP A 112 11.24 -3.33 12.26
CA ASP A 112 11.64 -3.85 10.95
C ASP A 112 10.44 -4.27 10.07
N GLY A 113 9.22 -3.79 10.40
CA GLY A 113 8.02 -3.95 9.58
C GLY A 113 7.04 -5.02 10.07
N PRO A 114 6.20 -5.56 9.17
CA PRO A 114 5.24 -6.62 9.48
C PRO A 114 5.84 -7.83 10.18
N ILE A 115 5.10 -8.39 11.14
CA ILE A 115 5.40 -9.63 11.84
C ILE A 115 4.57 -10.75 11.23
N ILE A 116 5.21 -11.88 10.92
CA ILE A 116 4.56 -13.15 10.59
C ILE A 116 5.22 -14.24 11.45
N THR A 117 4.54 -14.66 12.50
CA THR A 117 5.05 -15.63 13.48
C THR A 117 5.17 -17.04 12.89
N SER A 118 4.21 -17.45 12.05
CA SER A 118 4.17 -18.73 11.35
C SER A 118 5.28 -18.91 10.31
N ASP A 119 6.02 -17.85 9.98
CA ASP A 119 7.14 -17.86 9.03
C ASP A 119 8.48 -17.51 9.70
N SER A 120 8.59 -17.80 11.00
CA SER A 120 9.82 -17.66 11.79
C SER A 120 10.84 -18.72 11.37
N ILE A 121 11.81 -18.32 10.55
CA ILE A 121 12.89 -19.19 10.06
C ILE A 121 14.25 -18.53 10.28
N ASN A 122 15.26 -19.30 10.70
CA ASN A 122 16.62 -18.79 10.77
C ASN A 122 17.20 -18.65 9.35
N HIS A 123 17.12 -17.44 8.78
CA HIS A 123 17.53 -17.15 7.40
C HIS A 123 18.20 -15.76 7.33
N PRO A 124 19.20 -15.55 6.46
CA PRO A 124 19.92 -14.27 6.34
C PRO A 124 19.04 -13.05 5.99
N ASP A 125 17.84 -13.29 5.49
CA ASP A 125 16.86 -12.23 5.16
C ASP A 125 15.94 -11.87 6.34
N ARG A 126 16.16 -12.47 7.52
CA ARG A 126 15.32 -12.26 8.70
C ARG A 126 16.03 -11.42 9.75
N VAL A 127 15.24 -10.78 10.61
CA VAL A 127 15.72 -10.05 11.77
C VAL A 127 15.66 -10.98 13.00
N PRO A 128 16.82 -11.33 13.62
CA PRO A 128 16.81 -12.10 14.85
C PRO A 128 16.28 -11.27 16.01
N PHE A 129 15.31 -11.81 16.75
CA PHE A 129 14.80 -11.26 18.01
C PHE A 129 15.09 -12.26 19.13
N ARG A 130 15.87 -11.85 20.13
CA ARG A 130 16.27 -12.71 21.25
C ARG A 130 15.27 -12.58 22.41
N PHE A 131 14.72 -13.69 22.86
CA PHE A 131 13.90 -13.76 24.06
C PHE A 131 14.75 -13.82 25.34
N ASN A 132 14.13 -13.55 26.48
CA ASN A 132 14.79 -13.56 27.79
C ASN A 132 15.32 -14.95 28.20
N ASP A 133 14.73 -16.03 27.68
CA ASP A 133 15.19 -17.41 27.88
C ASP A 133 16.40 -17.78 27.02
N GLY A 134 16.89 -16.85 26.18
CA GLY A 134 18.02 -17.05 25.28
C GLY A 134 17.67 -17.61 23.91
N THR A 135 16.41 -17.95 23.64
CA THR A 135 15.95 -18.40 22.32
C THR A 135 15.79 -17.24 21.34
N TYR A 136 15.72 -17.54 20.04
CA TYR A 136 15.58 -16.53 18.98
C TYR A 136 14.31 -16.76 18.15
N SER A 137 13.69 -15.66 17.73
CA SER A 137 12.62 -15.62 16.73
C SER A 137 13.03 -14.79 15.51
N TYR A 138 12.42 -15.06 14.37
CA TYR A 138 12.79 -14.51 13.07
C TYR A 138 11.54 -14.12 12.27
N THR A 139 10.63 -13.39 12.92
CA THR A 139 9.28 -13.11 12.39
C THR A 139 9.19 -11.91 11.46
N GLN A 140 10.30 -11.21 11.21
CA GLN A 140 10.36 -10.03 10.35
C GLN A 140 11.43 -10.20 9.27
N LEU A 141 11.20 -9.60 8.10
CA LEU A 141 12.23 -9.45 7.08
C LEU A 141 13.14 -8.27 7.39
N ASN A 142 14.42 -8.41 7.10
CA ASN A 142 15.34 -7.27 7.00
C ASN A 142 15.22 -6.59 5.62
N LEU A 143 15.93 -5.48 5.42
CA LEU A 143 15.90 -4.73 4.15
C LEU A 143 16.36 -5.57 2.94
N THR A 144 17.27 -6.53 3.13
CA THR A 144 17.69 -7.47 2.07
C THR A 144 16.56 -8.42 1.69
N GLY A 145 15.74 -8.87 2.64
CA GLY A 145 14.54 -9.63 2.35
C GLY A 145 13.53 -8.81 1.54
N TRP A 146 13.26 -7.58 1.97
CA TRP A 146 12.33 -6.67 1.29
C TRP A 146 12.79 -6.26 -0.12
N SER A 147 14.10 -6.17 -0.36
CA SER A 147 14.64 -5.78 -1.68
C SER A 147 14.48 -6.86 -2.75
N LYS A 148 14.16 -8.10 -2.36
CA LYS A 148 13.97 -9.23 -3.28
C LYS A 148 12.60 -9.25 -3.95
N PHE A 149 11.62 -8.53 -3.41
CA PHE A 149 10.29 -8.46 -4.00
C PHE A 149 10.27 -7.59 -5.26
N ASN A 150 9.51 -8.02 -6.26
CA ASN A 150 9.18 -7.23 -7.43
C ASN A 150 7.67 -7.01 -7.48
N PHE A 151 7.24 -5.79 -7.19
CA PHE A 151 5.84 -5.40 -7.15
C PHE A 151 5.36 -4.72 -8.44
N TYR A 152 6.14 -4.66 -9.53
CA TYR A 152 5.65 -4.15 -10.82
C TYR A 152 4.94 -2.77 -10.73
N TRP A 153 5.54 -1.84 -10.00
CA TRP A 153 4.94 -0.54 -9.70
C TRP A 153 4.51 0.23 -10.96
N HIS A 154 3.34 0.84 -10.89
CA HIS A 154 2.90 1.83 -11.86
C HIS A 154 3.83 3.04 -11.84
N SER A 155 4.13 3.62 -13.01
CA SER A 155 5.12 4.70 -13.13
C SER A 155 4.70 6.02 -12.48
N SER A 156 3.40 6.27 -12.38
CA SER A 156 2.85 7.49 -11.79
C SER A 156 2.25 7.22 -10.41
N ASN A 157 2.80 7.90 -9.40
CA ASN A 157 2.35 7.97 -8.01
C ASN A 157 1.93 6.60 -7.40
N PRO A 158 2.74 5.54 -7.46
CA PRO A 158 2.43 4.30 -6.75
C PRO A 158 2.64 4.47 -5.24
N ARG A 159 1.89 3.70 -4.43
CA ARG A 159 1.96 3.76 -2.96
C ARG A 159 2.11 2.37 -2.34
N MET A 160 2.96 2.27 -1.33
CA MET A 160 3.01 1.17 -0.36
C MET A 160 2.62 1.75 1.02
N THR A 161 1.79 1.06 1.80
CA THR A 161 1.45 1.51 3.16
C THR A 161 1.44 0.35 4.14
N PHE A 162 2.20 0.52 5.23
CA PHE A 162 2.30 -0.45 6.31
C PHE A 162 1.41 -0.02 7.48
N PHE A 163 0.34 -0.78 7.70
CA PHE A 163 -0.59 -0.60 8.80
C PHE A 163 -0.21 -1.55 9.93
N GLY A 164 0.66 -1.06 10.82
CA GLY A 164 1.12 -1.79 11.99
C GLY A 164 1.93 -0.87 12.90
N CYS A 165 2.02 -1.22 14.17
CA CYS A 165 2.69 -0.41 15.19
C CYS A 165 4.12 0.00 14.79
N ASN A 166 4.45 1.28 14.99
CA ASN A 166 5.81 1.81 14.91
C ASN A 166 6.52 1.65 13.55
N THR A 167 5.79 1.38 12.48
CA THR A 167 6.33 1.21 11.12
C THR A 167 6.95 2.48 10.54
N ALA A 168 6.68 3.64 11.12
CA ALA A 168 7.34 4.93 10.85
C ALA A 168 7.72 5.68 12.14
N TYR A 169 8.14 4.93 13.18
CA TYR A 169 8.58 5.52 14.43
C TYR A 169 9.85 6.37 14.24
N GLU A 170 9.95 7.47 14.98
CA GLU A 170 10.98 8.49 14.74
C GLU A 170 12.41 8.00 14.96
N ALA A 171 12.65 7.18 15.99
CA ALA A 171 13.98 6.67 16.27
C ALA A 171 14.45 5.59 15.27
N LYS A 172 13.51 4.86 14.65
CA LYS A 172 13.79 3.81 13.66
C LYS A 172 12.58 3.68 12.71
N SER A 173 12.65 4.35 11.58
CA SER A 173 11.57 4.38 10.60
C SER A 173 11.74 3.32 9.52
N PHE A 174 11.04 2.19 9.69
CA PHE A 174 10.99 1.13 8.68
C PHE A 174 10.50 1.65 7.32
N ALA A 175 9.42 2.44 7.29
CA ALA A 175 8.85 3.01 6.06
C ALA A 175 9.85 3.90 5.31
N MET A 176 10.65 4.70 6.04
CA MET A 176 11.71 5.52 5.44
C MET A 176 12.76 4.65 4.76
N ASN A 177 13.28 3.63 5.47
CA ASN A 177 14.33 2.74 4.95
C ASN A 177 13.85 1.93 3.74
N ILE A 178 12.60 1.42 3.78
CA ILE A 178 12.00 0.72 2.64
C ILE A 178 11.90 1.64 1.42
N SER A 179 11.55 2.91 1.61
CA SER A 179 11.43 3.86 0.50
C SER A 179 12.75 4.15 -0.23
N GLY A 180 13.89 3.81 0.37
CA GLY A 180 15.23 3.93 -0.24
C GLY A 180 15.66 2.73 -1.07
N LEU A 181 14.95 1.60 -0.98
CA LEU A 181 15.30 0.41 -1.75
C LEU A 181 15.06 0.64 -3.25
N SER A 182 15.91 0.05 -4.09
CA SER A 182 15.83 0.22 -5.54
C SER A 182 14.51 -0.28 -6.13
N ASN A 183 13.93 -1.35 -5.58
CA ASN A 183 12.62 -1.89 -5.95
C ASN A 183 11.44 -1.05 -5.43
N PHE A 184 11.68 -0.02 -4.62
CA PHE A 184 10.71 0.98 -4.15
C PHE A 184 11.01 2.40 -4.68
N LYS A 185 11.92 2.52 -5.66
CA LYS A 185 12.28 3.82 -6.23
C LYS A 185 11.03 4.54 -6.76
N ASN A 186 10.86 5.79 -6.34
CA ASN A 186 9.72 6.66 -6.66
C ASN A 186 8.35 6.17 -6.13
N VAL A 187 8.33 5.16 -5.27
CA VAL A 187 7.13 4.73 -4.55
C VAL A 187 6.98 5.57 -3.30
N GLU A 188 5.76 6.03 -3.06
CA GLU A 188 5.41 6.64 -1.78
C GLU A 188 5.19 5.53 -0.73
N VAL A 189 5.94 5.55 0.36
CA VAL A 189 5.89 4.54 1.41
C VAL A 189 5.39 5.15 2.71
N GLY A 190 4.23 4.70 3.17
CA GLY A 190 3.58 5.15 4.40
C GLY A 190 3.75 4.18 5.57
N GLY A 191 3.84 4.72 6.78
CA GLY A 191 3.82 3.94 8.01
C GLY A 191 3.23 4.70 9.20
N GLN A 192 2.93 3.96 10.26
CA GLN A 192 2.38 4.49 11.50
C GLN A 192 3.47 5.03 12.41
N SER A 193 3.25 6.24 12.92
CA SER A 193 4.21 6.95 13.77
C SER A 193 4.30 6.40 15.19
N ALA A 194 3.29 5.65 15.64
CA ALA A 194 3.17 5.10 16.98
C ALA A 194 2.45 3.75 16.97
N SER A 195 1.86 3.37 18.11
CA SER A 195 1.03 2.18 18.22
C SER A 195 -0.23 2.29 17.35
N SER A 196 -0.61 1.17 16.74
CA SER A 196 -1.75 1.07 15.83
C SER A 196 -2.96 0.50 16.56
N PHE A 197 -4.12 1.15 16.39
CA PHE A 197 -5.36 0.75 17.03
C PHE A 197 -6.53 0.72 16.04
N PRO A 198 -7.49 -0.19 16.26
CA PRO A 198 -8.73 -0.21 15.50
C PRO A 198 -9.54 1.07 15.69
N SER A 199 -10.24 1.50 14.64
CA SER A 199 -11.13 2.66 14.67
C SER A 199 -12.25 2.58 13.63
N PHE A 200 -13.39 3.20 13.92
CA PHE A 200 -14.45 3.48 12.94
C PHE A 200 -14.13 4.67 12.02
N SER A 201 -13.09 5.45 12.34
CA SER A 201 -12.73 6.68 11.62
C SER A 201 -11.26 6.65 11.16
N PRO A 202 -10.94 7.19 9.97
CA PRO A 202 -9.57 7.26 9.48
C PRO A 202 -8.75 8.42 10.09
N SER A 203 -9.39 9.38 10.77
CA SER A 203 -8.74 10.56 11.36
C SER A 203 -8.88 10.69 12.87
N LYS A 204 -9.63 9.79 13.50
CA LYS A 204 -9.81 9.71 14.95
C LYS A 204 -9.69 8.27 15.40
N ARG A 205 -9.26 8.05 16.63
CA ARG A 205 -9.38 6.75 17.30
C ARG A 205 -10.73 6.71 18.01
N ASN A 206 -11.67 5.96 17.43
CA ASN A 206 -13.02 5.77 17.95
C ASN A 206 -13.40 4.30 17.81
N THR A 207 -13.69 3.63 18.91
CA THR A 207 -13.97 2.19 18.94
C THR A 207 -15.08 1.88 19.95
N THR A 208 -15.43 0.61 20.10
CA THR A 208 -16.38 0.15 21.13
C THR A 208 -15.73 -0.86 22.07
N VAL A 209 -16.35 -1.07 23.24
CA VAL A 209 -15.97 -2.14 24.17
C VAL A 209 -15.99 -3.50 23.47
N ALA A 210 -16.98 -3.76 22.60
CA ALA A 210 -17.07 -5.00 21.84
C ALA A 210 -15.83 -5.23 20.98
N ARG A 211 -15.45 -4.24 20.16
CA ARG A 211 -14.26 -4.35 19.29
C ARG A 211 -12.98 -4.48 20.09
N ASN A 212 -12.84 -3.77 21.22
CA ASN A 212 -11.67 -3.94 22.09
C ASN A 212 -11.56 -5.34 22.71
N ASN A 213 -12.69 -6.03 22.88
CA ASN A 213 -12.76 -7.41 23.34
C ASN A 213 -12.79 -8.43 22.20
N ASP A 214 -12.39 -8.04 20.98
CA ASP A 214 -12.33 -8.90 19.79
C ASP A 214 -13.72 -9.42 19.33
N ILE A 215 -14.77 -8.64 19.58
CA ILE A 215 -16.15 -8.95 19.19
C ILE A 215 -16.70 -7.81 18.30
N GLY A 216 -17.48 -8.14 17.27
CA GLY A 216 -18.20 -7.11 16.48
C GLY A 216 -17.36 -6.38 15.42
N TRP A 217 -16.25 -6.96 14.97
CA TRP A 217 -15.45 -6.44 13.85
C TRP A 217 -16.25 -6.24 12.56
N PHE A 218 -17.24 -7.09 12.33
CA PHE A 218 -18.15 -7.06 11.18
C PHE A 218 -19.14 -5.88 11.16
N THR A 219 -19.17 -5.05 12.20
CA THR A 219 -20.10 -3.90 12.28
C THR A 219 -19.41 -2.62 11.85
N GLY A 220 -19.71 -2.07 10.67
CA GLY A 220 -19.16 -0.80 10.18
C GLY A 220 -17.73 -0.86 9.67
N ASP A 221 -17.21 0.28 9.20
CA ASP A 221 -15.85 0.37 8.67
C ASP A 221 -14.78 0.16 9.77
N THR A 222 -13.61 -0.33 9.37
CA THR A 222 -12.48 -0.56 10.27
C THR A 222 -11.22 0.07 9.69
N TYR A 223 -10.57 0.89 10.49
CA TYR A 223 -9.30 1.53 10.19
C TYR A 223 -8.28 1.17 11.26
N MET A 224 -7.01 1.06 10.88
CA MET A 224 -5.90 0.89 11.82
C MET A 224 -5.20 2.23 12.01
N VAL A 225 -5.60 3.05 12.97
CA VAL A 225 -5.07 4.41 13.15
C VAL A 225 -4.00 4.46 14.24
N SER A 226 -3.01 5.34 14.07
CA SER A 226 -2.00 5.56 15.11
C SER A 226 -2.60 6.31 16.29
N GLY A 227 -2.18 5.98 17.51
CA GLY A 227 -2.58 6.68 18.73
C GLY A 227 -1.58 6.46 19.86
N GLU A 228 -1.74 7.23 20.93
CA GLU A 228 -0.89 7.06 22.11
C GLU A 228 -1.31 5.80 22.90
N ALA A 229 -0.34 5.22 23.60
CA ALA A 229 -0.62 4.16 24.56
C ALA A 229 -1.48 4.71 25.71
N GLY A 230 -2.39 3.89 26.24
CA GLY A 230 -3.25 4.27 27.38
C GLY A 230 -4.55 5.00 27.02
N GLU A 231 -4.75 5.45 25.78
CA GLU A 231 -6.00 6.13 25.37
C GLU A 231 -7.19 5.19 25.09
N GLY A 232 -7.11 3.92 25.51
CA GLY A 232 -8.14 2.91 25.21
C GLY A 232 -9.52 3.25 25.77
N ALA A 233 -9.58 3.71 27.03
CA ALA A 233 -10.83 4.12 27.66
C ALA A 233 -11.43 5.38 27.00
N GLN A 234 -10.60 6.37 26.72
CA GLN A 234 -11.02 7.59 26.02
C GLN A 234 -11.54 7.28 24.61
N ALA A 235 -10.87 6.43 23.85
CA ALA A 235 -11.30 6.03 22.51
C ALA A 235 -12.60 5.20 22.49
N THR A 236 -13.02 4.67 23.63
CA THR A 236 -14.23 3.84 23.76
C THR A 236 -15.43 4.66 24.25
N LEU A 237 -15.19 5.59 25.19
CA LEU A 237 -16.23 6.44 25.77
C LEU A 237 -16.45 7.72 24.95
N LEU A 238 -15.41 8.17 24.26
CA LEU A 238 -15.36 9.37 23.41
C LEU A 238 -14.51 9.04 22.16
N SER A 239 -14.01 10.06 21.46
CA SER A 239 -12.99 9.90 20.43
C SER A 239 -11.64 10.45 20.91
N ALA A 240 -10.55 9.73 20.64
CA ALA A 240 -9.19 10.25 20.77
C ALA A 240 -8.65 10.71 19.40
N LYS A 241 -7.68 11.63 19.42
CA LYS A 241 -7.06 12.14 18.19
C LYS A 241 -6.17 11.04 17.60
N ALA A 242 -6.34 10.73 16.31
CA ALA A 242 -5.38 9.86 15.64
C ALA A 242 -4.08 10.62 15.40
N LEU A 243 -2.96 9.98 15.70
CA LEU A 243 -1.65 10.46 15.28
C LEU A 243 -1.52 10.27 13.76
N PRO A 244 -0.90 11.23 13.06
CA PRO A 244 -0.75 11.14 11.62
C PRO A 244 0.30 10.08 11.24
N MET A 245 0.09 9.46 10.08
CA MET A 245 1.07 8.61 9.40
C MET A 245 2.14 9.48 8.74
N LYS A 246 3.34 8.93 8.59
CA LYS A 246 4.46 9.56 7.87
C LYS A 246 4.64 8.87 6.52
N PHE A 247 4.79 9.66 5.47
CA PHE A 247 4.97 9.18 4.09
C PHE A 247 6.31 9.62 3.54
N TYR A 248 7.07 8.66 3.02
CA TYR A 248 8.42 8.85 2.50
C TYR A 248 8.49 8.48 1.02
N LYS A 249 9.46 9.03 0.30
CA LYS A 249 9.82 8.60 -1.05
C LYS A 249 11.31 8.81 -1.24
N ASN A 250 12.03 7.76 -1.63
CA ASN A 250 13.49 7.78 -1.75
C ASN A 250 14.15 8.33 -0.47
N GLU A 251 13.70 7.82 0.70
CA GLU A 251 14.15 8.19 2.05
C GLU A 251 13.77 9.61 2.52
N ILE A 252 13.12 10.41 1.67
CA ILE A 252 12.71 11.78 2.01
C ILE A 252 11.28 11.78 2.53
N LEU A 253 11.05 12.39 3.71
CA LEU A 253 9.71 12.65 4.22
C LEU A 253 8.98 13.62 3.28
N LEU A 254 7.87 13.16 2.69
CA LEU A 254 7.02 13.97 1.83
C LEU A 254 6.02 14.79 2.65
N TYR A 255 5.29 14.12 3.54
CA TYR A 255 4.26 14.73 4.36
C TYR A 255 3.82 13.83 5.52
N THR A 256 3.01 14.41 6.40
CA THR A 256 2.42 13.75 7.57
C THR A 256 0.91 14.01 7.58
N ARG A 257 0.11 12.94 7.52
CA ARG A 257 -1.36 13.00 7.36
C ARG A 257 -2.03 11.80 8.04
N THR A 258 -3.25 11.98 8.55
CA THR A 258 -4.10 10.87 9.00
C THR A 258 -4.54 10.02 7.81
N GLN A 259 -5.24 8.90 8.02
CA GLN A 259 -5.67 8.06 6.89
C GLN A 259 -6.81 8.67 6.07
N GLU A 260 -7.34 9.81 6.48
CA GLU A 260 -8.48 10.45 5.84
C GLU A 260 -8.16 10.91 4.41
N PHE A 261 -6.96 11.44 4.13
CA PHE A 261 -6.58 11.81 2.76
C PHE A 261 -6.60 10.63 1.78
N PHE A 262 -6.42 9.44 2.35
CA PHE A 262 -6.59 8.09 1.84
C PHE A 262 -7.96 7.58 1.51
N ASN A 263 -8.89 7.88 2.40
CA ASN A 263 -10.10 7.09 2.60
C ASN A 263 -11.36 7.94 2.41
N SER A 264 -11.22 9.22 2.09
CA SER A 264 -12.32 10.07 1.64
C SER A 264 -12.76 9.71 0.23
N SER A 265 -14.03 9.98 -0.10
CA SER A 265 -14.55 9.89 -1.48
C SER A 265 -13.84 10.84 -2.43
N ASP A 266 -13.35 11.97 -1.91
CA ASP A 266 -12.86 13.11 -2.70
C ASP A 266 -11.38 12.99 -3.09
N GLN A 267 -10.79 11.78 -3.01
CA GLN A 267 -9.40 11.57 -3.41
C GLN A 267 -9.18 11.98 -4.86
N LYS A 268 -8.20 12.85 -5.11
CA LYS A 268 -7.68 13.16 -6.44
C LYS A 268 -6.24 12.64 -6.54
N LEU A 269 -5.93 11.97 -7.65
CA LEU A 269 -4.59 11.46 -7.97
C LEU A 269 -3.63 12.57 -8.40
#